data_AF-A0A383DDW6-F1
#
_entry.id   AF-A0A383DDW6-F1
#
_cell.length_a   1.000
_cell.length_b   1.000
_cell.length_c   1.000
_cell.angle_alpha   90.00
_cell.angle_beta   90.00
_cell.angle_gamma   90.00
#
_symmetry.space_group_name_H-M   'P 1'
#
loop_
_entity.id
_entity.type
_entity.pdbx_description
1 polymer ?
#
loop_
_entity_poly.entity_id
_entity_poly.type
_entity_poly.pdbx_seq_one_letter_code
_entity_poly.pdbx_strand_id
1 'polypeptide(L)' 'MTTNTKSKKPYPQVALRPAEEVMRLSRMGAFFPTRLSFSRTMIRFLADQKATIMRPLWEIDEEGFGRAIYSV' A
#
# COMPACT_ATOMS: atom_id res chain seq x y z
N MET A 1 27.06 -16.17 -23.77
CA MET A 1 25.65 -15.78 -23.97
C MET A 1 24.79 -16.60 -23.01
N THR A 2 24.26 -15.99 -21.96
CA THR A 2 23.23 -16.58 -21.09
C THR A 2 22.51 -15.45 -20.36
N THR A 3 21.41 -14.96 -20.95
CA THR A 3 20.51 -14.01 -20.27
C THR A 3 19.49 -14.81 -19.45
N ASN A 4 19.65 -14.79 -18.13
CA ASN A 4 18.72 -15.37 -17.17
C ASN A 4 17.41 -14.58 -17.15
N THR A 5 16.40 -15.06 -17.87
CA THR A 5 15.07 -14.45 -17.94
C THR A 5 14.30 -14.76 -16.66
N LYS A 6 14.35 -13.86 -15.67
CA LYS A 6 13.49 -13.92 -14.48
C LYS A 6 12.03 -13.79 -14.91
N SER A 7 11.30 -14.91 -14.88
CA SER A 7 9.86 -14.97 -15.12
C SER A 7 9.12 -14.13 -14.08
N LYS A 8 8.57 -12.98 -14.51
CA LYS A 8 7.62 -12.17 -13.74
C LYS A 8 6.32 -12.96 -13.68
N LYS A 9 6.03 -13.62 -12.56
CA LYS A 9 4.70 -14.22 -12.33
C LYS A 9 3.67 -13.08 -12.43
N PRO A 10 2.67 -13.16 -13.33
CA PRO A 10 1.61 -12.16 -13.37
C PRO A 10 0.80 -12.29 -12.08
N TYR A 11 0.68 -11.20 -11.33
CA TYR A 11 -0.27 -11.14 -10.22
C TYR A 11 -1.66 -11.47 -10.78
N PRO A 12 -2.52 -12.21 -10.03
CA PRO A 12 -3.88 -12.45 -10.46
C PRO A 12 -4.54 -11.10 -10.75
N GLN A 13 -4.82 -10.85 -12.03
CA GLN A 13 -5.35 -9.58 -12.49
C GLN A 13 -6.85 -9.56 -12.20
N VAL A 14 -7.21 -9.24 -10.96
CA VAL A 14 -8.61 -9.05 -10.57
C VAL A 14 -9.13 -7.78 -11.25
N ALA A 15 -10.38 -7.82 -11.73
CA ALA A 15 -11.02 -6.63 -12.28
C ALA A 15 -10.99 -5.49 -11.25
N LEU A 16 -10.58 -4.30 -11.70
CA LEU A 16 -10.63 -3.11 -10.85
C LEU A 16 -12.07 -2.84 -10.43
N ARG A 17 -12.28 -2.53 -9.15
CA ARG A 17 -13.59 -2.11 -8.65
C ARG A 17 -14.02 -0.81 -9.35
N PRO A 18 -15.31 -0.65 -9.67
CA PRO A 18 -15.81 0.53 -10.36
C PRO A 18 -15.61 1.79 -9.50
N ALA A 19 -15.39 2.94 -10.16
CA ALA A 19 -15.07 4.19 -9.48
C ALA A 19 -16.12 4.60 -8.45
N GLU A 20 -17.41 4.32 -8.70
CA GLU A 20 -18.52 4.59 -7.77
C GLU A 20 -18.41 3.84 -6.43
N GLU A 21 -17.69 2.71 -6.40
CA GLU A 21 -17.51 1.87 -5.21
C GLU A 21 -16.30 2.32 -4.38
N VAL A 22 -15.26 2.84 -5.04
CA VAL A 22 -13.97 3.19 -4.41
C VAL A 22 -13.80 4.69 -4.18
N MET A 23 -14.30 5.55 -5.07
CA MET A 23 -14.18 7.02 -5.00
C MET A 23 -15.30 7.65 -4.16
N ARG A 24 -15.77 6.97 -3.11
CA ARG A 24 -16.73 7.54 -2.15
C ARG A 24 -15.98 8.37 -1.12
N LEU A 25 -16.37 9.63 -0.93
CA LEU A 25 -15.81 10.53 0.10
C LEU A 25 -15.74 9.87 1.49
N SER A 26 -16.77 9.11 1.85
CA SER A 26 -16.82 8.33 3.08
C SER A 26 -15.71 7.27 3.21
N ARG A 27 -15.32 6.63 2.11
CA ARG A 27 -14.21 5.65 2.05
C ARG A 27 -12.84 6.31 1.89
N MET A 28 -12.81 7.51 1.32
CA MET A 28 -11.58 8.32 1.19
C MET A 28 -11.21 9.08 2.47
N GLY A 29 -11.88 8.83 3.60
CA GLY A 29 -11.60 9.52 4.86
C GLY A 29 -12.03 10.99 4.87
N ALA A 30 -12.90 11.42 3.95
CA ALA A 30 -13.36 12.80 3.83
C ALA A 30 -14.32 13.25 4.94
N PHE A 31 -14.73 12.35 5.84
CA PHE A 31 -15.40 12.71 7.11
C PHE A 31 -14.52 13.63 7.98
N PHE A 32 -13.22 13.71 7.69
CA PHE A 32 -12.27 14.57 8.38
C PHE A 32 -11.45 15.33 7.32
N PRO A 33 -11.90 16.52 6.89
CA PRO A 33 -11.23 17.31 5.85
C PRO A 33 -9.74 17.53 6.12
N THR A 34 -9.36 17.64 7.40
CA THR A 34 -7.97 17.77 7.85
C THR A 34 -7.17 16.48 7.77
N ARG A 35 -7.80 15.30 7.83
CA ARG A 35 -7.10 14.01 7.88
C ARG A 35 -6.48 13.62 6.53
N LEU A 36 -7.14 13.98 5.43
CA LEU A 36 -6.59 13.81 4.07
C LEU A 36 -5.32 14.65 3.86
N SER A 37 -5.34 15.90 4.30
CA SER A 37 -4.17 16.78 4.27
C SER A 37 -3.11 16.36 5.29
N PHE A 38 -3.52 15.95 6.49
CA PHE A 38 -2.65 15.50 7.56
C PHE A 38 -1.87 14.24 7.18
N SER A 39 -2.52 13.20 6.68
CA SER A 39 -1.82 11.98 6.23
C SER A 39 -0.79 12.28 5.14
N ARG A 40 -1.13 13.15 4.18
CA ARG A 40 -0.17 13.61 3.16
C ARG A 40 1.00 14.40 3.76
N THR A 41 0.75 15.28 4.70
CA THR A 41 1.80 16.06 5.39
C THR A 41 2.68 15.16 6.24
N MET A 42 2.09 14.23 7.00
CA MET A 42 2.80 13.24 7.81
C MET A 42 3.70 12.35 6.96
N ILE A 43 3.19 11.81 5.83
CA ILE A 43 4.00 10.98 4.92
C ILE A 43 5.19 11.77 4.37
N ARG A 44 4.97 13.02 3.95
CA ARG A 44 6.06 13.89 3.46
C ARG A 44 7.09 14.19 4.54
N PHE A 45 6.65 14.46 5.76
CA PHE A 45 7.54 14.68 6.90
C PHE A 45 8.39 13.44 7.20
N LEU A 46 7.78 12.25 7.25
CA LEU A 46 8.52 10.99 7.47
C LEU A 46 9.53 10.72 6.35
N ALA A 47 9.20 11.05 5.09
CA ALA A 47 10.11 10.91 3.97
C ALA A 47 11.30 11.88 4.06
N ASP A 48 11.04 13.14 4.42
CA ASP A 48 12.07 14.16 4.61
C ASP A 48 13.05 13.80 5.75
N GLN A 49 12.51 13.26 6.85
CA GLN A 49 13.29 12.79 7.99
C GLN A 49 13.96 11.44 7.78
N LYS A 50 13.85 10.85 6.57
CA LYS A 50 14.40 9.52 6.23
C LYS A 50 14.00 8.46 7.27
N ALA A 51 12.75 8.52 7.71
CA ALA A 51 12.25 7.60 8.73
C ALA A 51 12.43 6.15 8.29
N THR A 52 12.92 5.30 9.19
CA THR A 52 13.25 3.91 8.86
C THR A 52 12.01 3.05 9.03
N ILE A 53 11.46 2.58 7.90
CA ILE A 53 10.33 1.67 7.94
C ILE A 53 10.83 0.27 8.30
N MET A 54 10.33 -0.27 9.40
CA MET A 54 10.55 -1.64 9.82
C MET A 54 9.33 -2.50 9.50
N ARG A 55 9.56 -3.77 9.22
CA ARG A 55 8.52 -4.77 9.00
C ARG A 55 8.65 -5.88 10.03
N PRO A 56 8.22 -5.64 11.28
CA PRO A 56 8.38 -6.59 12.38
C PRO A 56 7.61 -7.90 12.18
N LEU A 57 6.55 -7.90 11.34
CA LEU A 57 5.76 -9.09 11.07
C LEU A 57 5.49 -9.24 9.58
N TRP A 58 5.75 -10.43 9.06
CA TRP A 58 5.40 -10.84 7.71
C TRP A 58 4.88 -12.29 7.72
N GLU A 59 3.57 -12.43 7.86
CA GLU A 59 2.84 -13.69 7.83
C GLU A 59 1.91 -13.69 6.61
N ILE A 60 2.50 -13.68 5.41
CA ILE A 60 1.76 -13.80 4.15
C ILE A 60 2.01 -15.19 3.59
N ASP A 61 0.94 -15.91 3.26
CA ASP A 61 0.98 -17.23 2.65
C ASP A 61 1.38 -17.18 1.16
N GLU A 62 1.52 -18.34 0.54
CA GLU A 62 1.89 -18.45 -0.88
C GLU A 62 0.79 -17.97 -1.85
N GLU A 63 -0.46 -17.90 -1.39
CA GLU A 63 -1.62 -17.40 -2.14
C GLU A 63 -1.76 -15.87 -2.03
N GLY A 64 -1.00 -15.23 -1.13
CA GLY A 64 -0.96 -13.78 -0.93
C GLY A 64 -1.89 -13.25 0.16
N PHE A 65 -2.43 -14.11 1.01
CA PHE A 65 -3.29 -13.76 2.13
C PHE A 65 -2.53 -13.81 3.46
N GLY A 66 -2.94 -12.98 4.43
CA GLY A 66 -2.37 -12.98 5.77
C GLY A 66 -2.15 -11.58 6.34
N ARG A 67 -1.14 -11.45 7.21
CA ARG A 67 -0.92 -10.26 8.03
C ARG A 67 0.50 -9.72 7.88
N ALA A 68 0.59 -8.41 7.66
CA ALA A 68 1.85 -7.67 7.71
C ALA A 68 1.71 -6.48 8.66
N ILE A 69 2.74 -6.25 9.47
CA ILE A 69 2.82 -5.07 10.33
C ILE A 69 4.01 -4.25 9.88
N TYR A 70 3.78 -2.95 9.72
CA TYR A 70 4.81 -1.95 9.44
C TYR A 70 4.86 -0.97 10.60
N SER A 71 6.08 -0.64 11.03
CA SER A 71 6.35 0.40 12.01
C SER A 71 7.36 1.40 11.44
N VAL A 72 7.35 2.62 11.94
CA VAL A 72 8.24 3.72 11.57
C VAL A 72 8.91 4.24 12.83
#